data_AF-A0A2S9FS22-F1
#
_entry.id   AF-A0A2S9FS22-F1
#
_cell.length_a   1.000
_cell.length_b   1.000
_cell.length_c   1.000
_cell.angle_alpha   90.00
_cell.angle_beta   90.00
_cell.angle_gamma   90.00
#
_symmetry.space_group_name_H-M   'P 1'
#
loop_
_entity.id
_entity.type
_entity.pdbx_description
1 polymer ?
#
loop_
_entity_poly.entity_id
_entity_poly.type
_entity_poly.pdbx_seq_one_letter_code
_entity_poly.pdbx_strand_id
1 'polypeptide(L)'
;ILGVLRAVLFAPEDLALVRGDPSERRRYLDELATTRRPRIAGVRADYDKVVRQRTALLKTASAARFRGDAGALETLDVWDGYLAAHGAQLISAR
;
A
#
# COMPACT_ATOMS: atom_id res chain seq x y z
N ILE A 1 0.57 2.72 -20.11
CA ILE A 1 1.46 3.80 -20.63
C ILE A 1 2.60 4.15 -19.64
N LEU A 2 2.56 3.72 -18.37
CA LEU A 2 3.66 3.98 -17.43
C LEU A 2 5.00 3.37 -17.89
N GLY A 3 6.11 4.10 -17.70
CA GLY A 3 7.48 3.63 -17.93
C GLY A 3 8.03 3.73 -19.36
N VAL A 4 7.32 4.39 -20.28
CA VAL A 4 7.72 4.52 -21.70
C VAL A 4 8.91 5.47 -21.89
N LEU A 5 8.91 6.61 -21.19
CA LEU A 5 10.05 7.54 -21.15
C LEU A 5 10.75 7.43 -19.80
N ARG A 6 12.08 7.30 -19.82
CA ARG A 6 12.91 7.27 -18.61
C ARG A 6 13.72 8.55 -18.52
N ALA A 7 13.41 9.38 -17.54
CA ALA A 7 14.13 10.61 -17.23
C ALA A 7 14.32 10.70 -15.70
N VAL A 8 15.35 11.42 -15.28
CA VAL A 8 15.59 11.74 -13.87
C VAL A 8 15.57 13.26 -13.75
N LEU A 9 14.72 13.78 -12.87
CA LEU A 9 14.65 15.19 -12.49
C LEU A 9 15.42 15.37 -11.18
N PHE A 10 16.15 16.48 -11.08
CA PHE A 10 16.74 16.93 -9.83
C PHE A 10 16.12 18.28 -9.48
N ALA A 11 15.58 18.40 -8.28
CA ALA A 11 14.89 19.59 -7.81
C ALA A 11 15.17 19.84 -6.32
N PRO A 12 15.07 21.10 -5.83
CA PRO A 12 15.29 21.41 -4.40
C PRO A 12 14.43 20.58 -3.44
N GLU A 13 13.23 20.19 -3.88
CA GLU A 13 12.28 19.37 -3.12
C GLU A 13 12.80 17.96 -2.83
N ASP A 14 13.81 17.47 -3.58
CA ASP A 14 14.42 16.15 -3.37
C ASP A 14 15.08 16.03 -1.99
N LEU A 15 15.39 17.15 -1.32
CA LEU A 15 15.87 17.15 0.06
C LEU A 15 14.87 16.49 1.04
N ALA A 16 13.58 16.50 0.69
CA ALA A 16 12.53 15.82 1.45
C ALA A 16 12.74 14.30 1.52
N LEU A 17 13.44 13.70 0.55
CA LEU A 17 13.80 12.28 0.60
C LEU A 17 14.72 11.98 1.79
N VAL A 18 15.62 12.91 2.10
CA VAL A 18 16.64 12.76 3.15
C VAL A 18 16.10 13.22 4.51
N ARG A 19 15.46 14.39 4.55
CA ARG A 19 15.04 15.04 5.81
C ARG A 19 13.57 14.87 6.16
N GLY A 20 12.76 14.40 5.21
CA GLY A 20 11.32 14.25 5.39
C GLY A 20 10.92 12.94 6.03
N ASP A 21 9.61 12.77 6.15
CA ASP A 21 8.99 11.61 6.79
C ASP A 21 9.22 10.32 6.00
N PRO A 22 9.16 9.15 6.67
CA PRO A 22 9.20 7.85 6.00
C PRO A 22 8.18 7.67 4.86
N SER A 23 7.08 8.41 4.86
CA SER A 23 6.09 8.41 3.78
C SER A 23 6.66 8.87 2.45
N GLU A 24 7.51 9.90 2.46
CA GLU A 24 8.12 10.45 1.25
C GLU A 24 9.08 9.44 0.62
N ARG A 25 9.93 8.80 1.43
CA ARG A 25 10.81 7.71 0.97
C ARG A 25 10.03 6.53 0.40
N ARG A 26 8.94 6.12 1.06
CA ARG A 26 8.09 5.03 0.55
C ARG A 26 7.44 5.39 -0.79
N ARG A 27 6.90 6.61 -0.90
CA ARG A 27 6.28 7.11 -2.14
C ARG A 27 7.30 7.11 -3.28
N TYR A 28 8.50 7.65 -3.04
CA TYR A 28 9.59 7.66 -4.01
C TYR A 28 9.95 6.26 -4.50
N LEU A 29 10.15 5.30 -3.58
CA LEU A 29 10.47 3.91 -3.93
C LEU A 29 9.32 3.24 -4.71
N ASP A 30 8.06 3.52 -4.37
CA ASP A 30 6.89 2.99 -5.08
C ASP A 30 6.78 3.51 -6.52
N GLU A 31 7.05 4.81 -6.72
CA GLU A 31 7.05 5.44 -8.03
C GLU A 31 8.20 4.92 -8.90
N LEU A 32 9.38 4.74 -8.32
CA LEU A 32 10.54 4.15 -9.01
C LEU A 32 10.26 2.69 -9.40
N ALA A 33 9.73 1.87 -8.48
CA ALA A 33 9.36 0.48 -8.75
C ALA A 33 8.34 0.39 -9.89
N THR A 34 7.35 1.28 -9.90
CA THR A 34 6.31 1.36 -10.95
C THR A 34 6.90 1.78 -12.30
N THR A 35 7.78 2.78 -12.31
CA THR A 35 8.46 3.26 -13.52
C THR A 35 9.33 2.16 -14.14
N ARG A 36 10.03 1.38 -13.31
CA ARG A 36 10.86 0.25 -13.75
C ARG A 36 10.02 -0.96 -14.20
N ARG A 37 8.91 -1.23 -13.51
CA ARG A 37 8.05 -2.40 -13.71
C ARG A 37 6.58 -1.98 -13.65
N PRO A 38 5.98 -1.55 -14.78
CA PRO A 38 4.61 -1.01 -14.79
C PRO A 38 3.53 -1.90 -14.16
N ARG A 39 3.71 -3.23 -14.19
CA ARG A 39 2.82 -4.20 -13.53
C ARG A 39 2.68 -3.98 -12.01
N ILE A 40 3.68 -3.39 -11.36
CA ILE A 40 3.65 -3.11 -9.91
C ILE A 40 2.58 -2.06 -9.56
N ALA A 41 2.16 -1.22 -10.52
CA ALA A 41 1.05 -0.29 -10.31
C ALA A 41 -0.24 -1.01 -9.89
N GLY A 42 -0.52 -2.19 -10.48
CA GLY A 42 -1.69 -3.01 -10.12
C GLY A 42 -1.57 -3.53 -8.69
N VAL A 43 -0.43 -4.11 -8.33
CA VAL A 43 -0.16 -4.61 -6.97
C VAL A 43 -0.31 -3.50 -5.92
N ARG A 44 0.19 -2.29 -6.23
CA ARG A 44 0.04 -1.12 -5.35
C ARG A 44 -1.43 -0.72 -5.19
N ALA A 45 -2.19 -0.66 -6.29
CA ALA A 45 -3.60 -0.33 -6.24
C ALA A 45 -4.42 -1.35 -5.42
N ASP A 46 -4.11 -2.63 -5.58
CA ASP A 46 -4.75 -3.72 -4.83
C ASP A 46 -4.40 -3.63 -3.34
N TYR A 47 -3.13 -3.41 -2.99
CA TYR A 47 -2.71 -3.19 -1.61
C TYR A 47 -3.44 -1.98 -0.98
N ASP A 48 -3.49 -0.84 -1.67
CA ASP A 48 -4.17 0.37 -1.18
C ASP A 48 -5.68 0.15 -1.01
N LYS A 49 -6.30 -0.69 -1.86
CA LYS A 49 -7.70 -1.09 -1.72
C LYS A 49 -7.90 -1.96 -0.47
N VAL A 50 -7.06 -2.96 -0.28
CA VAL A 50 -7.10 -3.86 0.90
C VAL A 50 -6.92 -3.08 2.20
N VAL A 51 -5.92 -2.18 2.27
CA VAL A 51 -5.71 -1.32 3.44
C VAL A 51 -6.96 -0.50 3.76
N ARG A 52 -7.60 0.09 2.75
CA ARG A 52 -8.84 0.87 2.95
C ARG A 52 -9.99 0.01 3.45
N GLN A 53 -10.24 -1.15 2.83
CA GLN A 53 -11.33 -2.04 3.22
C GLN A 53 -11.13 -2.60 4.63
N ARG A 54 -9.91 -3.06 4.95
CA ARG A 54 -9.54 -3.50 6.29
C ARG A 54 -9.72 -2.40 7.34
N THR A 55 -9.25 -1.19 7.05
CA THR A 55 -9.40 -0.06 7.98
C THR A 55 -10.87 0.28 8.24
N ALA A 56 -11.71 0.23 7.20
CA ALA A 56 -13.15 0.41 7.35
C ALA A 56 -13.77 -0.69 8.21
N LEU A 57 -13.38 -1.95 8.00
CA LEU A 57 -13.84 -3.08 8.80
C LEU A 57 -13.41 -2.95 10.27
N LEU A 58 -12.17 -2.57 10.55
CA LEU A 58 -11.70 -2.38 11.93
C LEU A 58 -12.51 -1.32 12.70
N LYS A 59 -12.92 -0.24 12.01
CA LYS A 59 -13.76 0.80 12.61
C LYS A 59 -15.14 0.27 13.04
N THR A 60 -15.71 -0.69 12.32
CA THR A 60 -17.03 -1.27 12.63
C THR A 60 -16.94 -2.51 13.51
N ALA A 61 -15.86 -3.29 13.40
CA ALA A 61 -15.63 -4.54 14.10
C ALA A 61 -15.49 -4.37 15.62
N SER A 62 -14.99 -3.22 16.09
CA SER A 62 -14.97 -2.88 17.53
C SER A 62 -16.35 -3.04 18.17
N ALA A 63 -17.39 -2.45 17.55
CA ALA A 63 -18.76 -2.54 18.05
C ALA A 63 -19.37 -3.94 17.86
N ALA A 64 -18.99 -4.65 16.80
CA ALA A 64 -19.46 -6.01 16.52
C ALA A 64 -18.92 -7.04 17.51
N ARG A 65 -17.66 -6.88 17.95
CA ARG A 65 -17.01 -7.73 18.97
C ARG A 65 -17.73 -7.69 20.31
N PHE A 66 -18.21 -6.52 20.75
CA PHE A 66 -19.01 -6.40 21.98
C PHE A 66 -20.38 -7.09 21.87
N ARG A 67 -20.87 -7.33 20.66
CA ARG A 67 -22.14 -8.03 20.38
C ARG A 67 -21.98 -9.52 20.09
N GLY A 68 -20.75 -10.05 20.12
CA GLY A 68 -20.47 -11.46 19.84
C GLY A 68 -20.58 -11.86 18.36
N ASP A 69 -20.47 -10.91 17.43
CA ASP A 69 -20.54 -11.19 15.99
C ASP A 69 -19.19 -11.71 15.45
N ALA A 70 -19.12 -13.03 15.24
CA ALA A 70 -17.93 -13.73 14.76
C ALA A 70 -17.63 -13.49 13.26
N GLY A 71 -18.65 -13.17 12.44
CA GLY A 71 -18.47 -13.03 10.99
C GLY A 71 -17.59 -11.82 10.60
N ALA A 72 -17.59 -10.78 11.43
CA ALA A 72 -16.71 -9.63 11.26
C ALA A 72 -15.22 -9.98 11.46
N LEU A 73 -14.90 -10.93 12.35
CA LEU A 73 -13.53 -11.38 12.60
C LEU A 73 -13.03 -12.29 11.48
N GLU A 74 -13.86 -13.23 11.01
CA GLU A 74 -13.51 -14.08 9.85
C GLU A 74 -13.25 -13.25 8.58
N THR A 75 -14.06 -12.21 8.35
CA THR A 75 -13.84 -11.30 7.24
C THR A 75 -12.52 -10.53 7.39
N LEU A 76 -12.15 -10.18 8.62
CA LEU A 76 -10.90 -9.47 8.89
C LEU A 76 -9.67 -10.34 8.57
N ASP A 77 -9.70 -11.63 8.92
CA ASP A 77 -8.63 -12.58 8.62
C ASP A 77 -8.37 -12.72 7.11
N VAL A 78 -9.44 -12.71 6.31
CA VAL A 78 -9.32 -12.71 4.84
C VAL A 78 -8.59 -11.46 4.34
N TRP A 79 -8.92 -10.27 4.87
CA TRP A 79 -8.24 -9.04 4.51
C TRP A 79 -6.78 -9.01 4.98
N ASP A 80 -6.47 -9.59 6.14
CA ASP A 80 -5.09 -9.75 6.62
C ASP A 80 -4.27 -10.62 5.68
N GLY A 81 -4.86 -11.71 5.16
CA GLY A 81 -4.23 -12.54 4.13
C GLY A 81 -3.91 -11.77 2.84
N TYR A 82 -4.88 -11.02 2.30
CA TYR A 82 -4.62 -10.17 1.12
C TYR A 82 -3.59 -9.08 1.39
N LEU A 83 -3.61 -8.48 2.58
CA LEU A 83 -2.66 -7.43 2.97
C LEU A 83 -1.23 -7.97 2.98
N ALA A 84 -1.02 -9.14 3.59
CA ALA A 84 0.27 -9.80 3.62
C ALA A 84 0.75 -10.17 2.21
N ALA A 85 -0.13 -10.74 1.38
CA ALA A 85 0.20 -11.17 0.02
C ALA A 85 0.64 -10.00 -0.88
N HIS A 86 -0.17 -8.94 -0.96
CA HIS A 86 0.17 -7.77 -1.78
C HIS A 86 1.33 -6.96 -1.16
N GLY A 87 1.40 -6.88 0.17
CA GLY A 87 2.49 -6.23 0.89
C GLY A 87 3.84 -6.87 0.62
N ALA A 88 3.92 -8.20 0.64
CA ALA A 88 5.14 -8.94 0.31
C ALA A 88 5.61 -8.67 -1.13
N GLN A 89 4.68 -8.63 -2.09
CA GLN A 89 5.00 -8.30 -3.48
C GLN A 89 5.54 -6.87 -3.63
N LEU A 90 4.96 -5.89 -2.93
CA LEU A 90 5.47 -4.52 -2.93
C LEU A 90 6.86 -4.42 -2.31
N ILE A 91 7.08 -5.06 -1.16
CA ILE A 91 8.39 -5.06 -0.48
C ILE A 91 9.45 -5.68 -1.37
N SER A 92 9.14 -6.79 -2.06
CA SER A 92 10.07 -7.43 -2.99
C SER A 92 10.35 -6.62 -4.27
N ALA A 93 9.47 -5.67 -4.62
CA ALA A 93 9.58 -4.87 -5.83
C ALA A 93 10.36 -3.56 -5.62
N ARG A 94 10.45 -3.08 -4.38
CA ARG A 94 11.24 -1.91 -3.97
C ARG A 94 12.73 -2.26 -3.89
#